data_AF-A0A950HNM5-F1
#
_entry.id   AF-A0A950HNM5-F1
#
_cell.length_a   1.000
_cell.length_b   1.000
_cell.length_c   1.000
_cell.angle_alpha   90.00
_cell.angle_beta   90.00
_cell.angle_gamma   90.00
#
_symmetry.space_group_name_H-M   'P 1'
#
loop_
_entity.id
_entity.type
_entity.pdbx_description
1 polymer ?
#
loop_
_entity_poly.entity_id
_entity_poly.type
_entity_poly.pdbx_seq_one_letter_code
_entity_poly.pdbx_strand_id
1 'polypeptide(L)' 'PMAFSHEAHRALITDFLDALDSGRDPAISGREALKVQVLIEALLQSASEGRPVSIAQSAD' A
#
# COMPACT_ATOMS: atom_id res chain seq x y z
N PRO A 1 7.81 -16.12 21.35
CA PRO A 1 8.09 -14.78 20.78
C PRO A 1 7.92 -14.78 19.25
N MET A 2 7.11 -13.87 18.71
CA MET A 2 7.07 -13.63 17.26
C MET A 2 8.43 -13.04 16.84
N ALA A 3 9.03 -13.56 15.78
CA ALA A 3 10.37 -13.15 15.31
C ALA A 3 10.42 -11.68 14.84
N PHE A 4 9.27 -11.03 14.68
CA PHE A 4 9.14 -9.66 14.22
C PHE A 4 8.25 -8.83 15.15
N SER A 5 8.61 -7.55 15.28
CA SER A 5 7.83 -6.58 16.03
C SER A 5 6.48 -6.29 15.35
N HIS A 6 5.43 -6.08 16.15
CA HIS A 6 4.09 -5.71 15.68
C HIS A 6 3.87 -4.20 15.60
N GLU A 7 4.87 -3.39 15.99
CA GLU A 7 4.73 -1.93 16.14
C GLU A 7 4.26 -1.23 14.86
N ALA A 8 4.71 -1.66 13.67
CA ALA A 8 4.27 -1.08 12.41
C ALA A 8 2.77 -1.30 12.15
N HIS A 9 2.27 -2.50 12.44
CA HIS A 9 0.84 -2.80 12.33
C HIS A 9 0.04 -1.98 13.33
N ARG A 10 0.54 -1.87 14.58
CA ARG A 10 -0.09 -1.04 15.62
C ARG A 10 -0.16 0.42 15.19
N ALA A 11 0.92 0.98 14.65
CA ALA A 11 0.96 2.38 14.21
C ALA A 11 -0.06 2.68 13.09
N LEU A 12 -0.19 1.79 12.11
CA LEU A 12 -1.18 1.92 11.03
C LEU A 12 -2.62 1.92 11.57
N ILE A 13 -2.93 1.01 12.49
CA ILE A 13 -4.27 0.92 13.08
C ILE A 13 -4.58 2.17 13.92
N THR A 14 -3.63 2.62 14.74
CA THR A 14 -3.80 3.83 15.55
C THR A 14 -4.06 5.05 14.68
N ASP A 15 -3.27 5.28 13.63
CA ASP A 15 -3.48 6.43 12.74
C ASP A 15 -4.85 6.40 12.06
N PHE A 16 -5.31 5.22 11.64
CA PHE A 16 -6.65 5.08 11.06
C PHE A 16 -7.75 5.44 12.05
N LEU A 17 -7.65 4.99 13.31
CA LEU A 17 -8.62 5.35 14.35
C LEU A 17 -8.58 6.85 14.67
N ASP A 18 -7.39 7.44 14.80
CA ASP A 18 -7.24 8.88 15.02
C ASP A 18 -7.82 9.70 13.85
N ALA A 19 -7.70 9.20 12.62
CA ALA A 19 -8.25 9.83 11.43
C ALA A 19 -9.79 9.89 11.47
N LEU A 20 -10.43 8.82 11.96
CA LEU A 20 -11.88 8.78 12.16
C LEU A 20 -12.33 9.80 13.20
N ASP A 21 -11.65 9.85 14.35
CA ASP A 21 -12.01 10.75 15.46
C ASP A 21 -11.84 12.23 15.09
N SER A 22 -10.83 12.55 14.27
CA SER A 22 -10.51 13.92 13.86
C SER A 22 -11.11 14.32 12.50
N GLY A 23 -11.78 13.41 11.79
CA GLY A 23 -12.39 13.69 10.49
C GLY A 23 -11.37 14.08 9.40
N ARG A 24 -10.14 13.54 9.48
CA ARG A 24 -9.08 13.73 8.48
C ARG A 24 -8.87 12.46 7.67
N ASP A 25 -8.08 12.55 6.61
CA ASP A 25 -7.58 11.36 5.94
C ASP A 25 -6.54 10.61 6.81
N PRO A 26 -6.52 9.27 6.77
CA PRO A 26 -5.43 8.50 7.33
C PRO A 26 -4.14 8.75 6.53
N ALA A 27 -2.99 8.48 7.14
CA ALA A 27 -1.67 8.63 6.52
C ALA A 27 -1.54 7.85 5.21
N ILE A 28 -2.23 6.71 5.09
CA ILE A 28 -2.37 5.95 3.84
C ILE A 28 -3.84 5.64 3.60
N SER A 29 -4.39 6.20 2.51
CA SER A 29 -5.76 5.89 2.07
C SER A 29 -5.82 4.56 1.31
N GLY A 30 -7.03 4.02 1.14
CA GLY A 30 -7.23 2.84 0.30
C GLY A 30 -6.81 3.06 -1.16
N ARG A 31 -6.92 4.30 -1.67
CA ARG A 31 -6.49 4.66 -3.02
C ARG A 31 -4.97 4.68 -3.13
N GLU A 32 -4.27 5.23 -2.14
CA GLU A 32 -2.81 5.17 -2.09
C GLU A 32 -2.32 3.72 -2.04
N ALA A 33 -3.02 2.85 -1.28
CA ALA A 33 -2.69 1.43 -1.20
C ALA A 33 -2.86 0.69 -2.55
N LEU A 34 -3.72 1.15 -3.47
CA LEU A 34 -3.86 0.54 -4.80
C LEU A 34 -2.59 0.69 -5.66
N LYS A 35 -1.78 1.73 -5.45
CA LYS A 35 -0.53 1.94 -6.20
C LYS A 35 0.42 0.75 -6.06
N VAL A 36 0.45 0.09 -4.90
CA VAL A 36 1.29 -1.10 -4.71
C VAL A 36 0.77 -2.30 -5.48
N GLN A 37 -0.56 -2.45 -5.63
CA GLN A 37 -1.14 -3.53 -6.41
C GLN A 37 -0.81 -3.37 -7.90
N VAL A 38 -0.91 -2.15 -8.43
CA VAL A 38 -0.51 -1.81 -9.80
C VAL A 38 0.98 -2.13 -10.04
N LEU A 39 1.84 -1.85 -9.06
CA LEU A 39 3.26 -2.21 -9.15
C LEU A 39 3.46 -3.74 -9.15
N ILE A 40 2.75 -4.48 -8.30
CA ILE A 40 2.82 -5.95 -8.26
C ILE A 40 2.42 -6.54 -9.61
N GLU A 41 1.34 -6.05 -10.21
CA GLU A 41 0.91 -6.47 -11.56
C GLU A 41 2.00 -6.22 -12.62
N ALA A 42 2.63 -5.04 -12.60
CA ALA A 42 3.72 -4.72 -13.51
C ALA A 42 4.94 -5.63 -13.32
N LEU A 43 5.27 -6.00 -12.08
CA LEU A 43 6.36 -6.94 -11.78
C LEU A 43 6.06 -8.34 -12.32
N LEU A 44 4.83 -8.83 -12.11
CA LEU A 44 4.38 -10.13 -12.62
C LEU A 44 4.41 -10.15 -14.15
N GLN A 45 3.95 -9.07 -14.79
CA GLN A 45 4.02 -8.94 -16.25
C GLN A 45 5.47 -8.94 -16.75
N SER A 46 6.35 -8.13 -16.15
CA SER A 46 7.77 -8.08 -16.52
C SER A 46 8.45 -9.43 -16.40
N ALA A 47 8.18 -10.18 -15.32
CA ALA A 47 8.69 -11.53 -15.14
C ALA A 47 8.21 -12.50 -16.23
N SER A 48 6.94 -12.39 -16.64
CA SER A 48 6.38 -13.24 -17.70
C SER A 48 6.96 -12.93 -19.10
N GLU A 49 7.27 -11.66 -19.39
CA GLU A 49 7.77 -11.23 -20.69
C GLU A 49 9.29 -11.20 -20.80
N GLY A 50 10.01 -11.31 -19.68
CA GLY A 50 11.47 -11.23 -19.63
C GLY A 50 12.03 -9.86 -20.03
N ARG A 51 11.23 -8.79 -19.90
CA ARG A 51 11.63 -7.42 -20.24
C ARG A 51 11.00 -6.38 -19.32
N PRO A 52 11.54 -5.15 -19.26
CA PRO A 52 10.86 -4.04 -18.59
C PRO A 52 9.50 -3.73 -19.22
N VAL A 53 8.53 -3.37 -18.36
CA VAL A 53 7.20 -2.90 -18.75
C VAL A 53 6.91 -1.56 -18.09
N SER A 54 5.99 -0.78 -18.68
CA SER A 54 5.50 0.45 -18.06
C SER A 54 4.55 0.13 -16.92
N ILE A 55 4.64 0.88 -15.83
CA ILE A 55 3.68 0.81 -14.73
C ILE A 55 2.45 1.64 -15.13
N ALA A 56 1.26 1.06 -15.04
CA ALA A 56 0.03 1.79 -15.31
C ALA A 56 -0.15 2.94 -14.31
N GLN A 57 -0.73 4.06 -14.74
CA GLN A 57 -1.09 5.11 -13.80
C GLN A 57 -2.37 4.72 -13.07
N SER A 58 -2.31 4.67 -11.74
CA SER A 58 -3.49 4.54 -10.89
C SER A 58 -4.28 5.85 -10.90
N ALA A 59 -5.60 5.79 -11.01
CA ALA A 59 -6.46 6.97 -10.97
C ALA A 59 -6.49 7.60 -9.56
N ASP A 60 -6.39 8.93 -9.52
CA ASP A 60 -6.54 9.77 -8.32
C ASP A 60 -7.99 9.80 -7.77
#